data_AF-A0A1G2R1G5-F1
#
_entry.id   AF-A0A1G2R1G5-F1
#
_cell.length_a   1.000
_cell.length_b   1.000
_cell.length_c   1.000
_cell.angle_alpha   90.00
_cell.angle_beta   90.00
_cell.angle_gamma   90.00
#
_symmetry.space_group_name_H-M   'P 1'
#
loop_
_entity.id
_entity.type
_entity.pdbx_description
1 polymer ?
#
loop_
_entity_poly.entity_id
_entity_poly.type
_entity_poly.pdbx_seq_one_letter_code
_entity_poly.pdbx_strand_id
1 'polypeptide(L)'
;MNHFDALAEFEKEFKRLFKKYKTLDDDFEKFKKILIIAPTGVGKNFVIIYSSPPIKIVKARMACRALHGWSLRIIYAYFEQNQKIEFIEMYFKGEKENEDRERIKEYLKNQNLTHHPI
;
A
#
# COMPACT_ATOMS: atom_id res chain seq x y z
N MET A 1 -9.15 16.75 0.23
CA MET A 1 -8.40 16.41 -0.99
C MET A 1 -7.33 15.43 -0.54
N ASN A 2 -7.44 14.15 -0.89
CA ASN A 2 -6.50 13.16 -0.38
C ASN A 2 -5.20 13.27 -1.17
N HIS A 3 -4.09 13.31 -0.45
CA HIS A 3 -2.77 13.39 -1.05
C HIS A 3 -2.20 11.98 -1.20
N PHE A 4 -1.85 11.60 -2.42
CA PHE A 4 -1.26 10.31 -2.74
C PHE A 4 0.20 10.51 -3.13
N ASP A 5 1.10 9.96 -2.32
CA ASP A 5 2.53 9.88 -2.60
C ASP A 5 2.95 8.42 -2.80
N ALA A 6 4.13 8.21 -3.38
CA ALA A 6 4.73 6.89 -3.52
C ALA A 6 6.23 6.95 -3.28
N LEU A 7 6.77 5.91 -2.65
CA LEU A 7 8.22 5.72 -2.59
C LEU A 7 8.78 5.38 -3.97
N ALA A 8 10.06 5.71 -4.19
CA ALA A 8 10.73 5.42 -5.45
C ALA A 8 10.75 3.90 -5.76
N GLU A 9 10.88 3.06 -4.75
CA GLU A 9 10.80 1.60 -4.83
C GLU A 9 9.42 1.15 -5.32
N PHE A 10 8.35 1.75 -4.78
CA PHE A 10 6.99 1.47 -5.20
C PHE A 10 6.79 1.81 -6.69
N GLU A 11 7.28 2.97 -7.14
CA GLU A 11 7.17 3.33 -8.56
C GLU A 11 7.91 2.35 -9.48
N LYS A 12 9.09 1.86 -9.05
CA LYS A 12 9.83 0.84 -9.80
C LYS A 12 9.05 -0.46 -9.89
N GLU A 13 8.44 -0.90 -8.79
CA GLU A 13 7.57 -2.08 -8.73
C GLU A 13 6.34 -1.93 -9.61
N PHE A 14 5.68 -0.77 -9.53
CA PHE A 14 4.53 -0.43 -10.37
C PHE A 14 4.88 -0.48 -11.85
N LYS A 15 5.97 0.19 -12.28
CA LYS A 15 6.45 0.17 -13.67
C LYS A 15 6.77 -1.26 -14.15
N ARG A 16 7.39 -2.08 -13.30
CA ARG A 16 7.69 -3.49 -13.61
C ARG A 16 6.41 -4.30 -13.80
N LEU A 17 5.43 -4.14 -12.90
CA LEU A 17 4.17 -4.87 -12.95
C LEU A 17 3.27 -4.40 -14.10
N PHE A 18 3.24 -3.10 -14.39
CA PHE A 18 2.47 -2.51 -15.50
C PHE A 18 2.90 -3.08 -16.86
N LYS A 19 4.21 -3.35 -17.04
CA LYS A 19 4.70 -4.02 -18.26
C LYS A 19 4.03 -5.37 -18.49
N LYS A 20 3.78 -6.14 -17.41
CA LYS A 20 3.14 -7.46 -17.43
C LYS A 20 1.61 -7.39 -17.45
N TYR A 21 1.03 -6.42 -16.73
CA TYR A 21 -0.41 -6.33 -16.48
C TYR A 21 -0.95 -4.99 -16.98
N LYS A 22 -1.42 -4.97 -18.23
CA LYS A 22 -1.80 -3.73 -18.93
C LYS A 22 -2.97 -2.96 -18.30
N THR A 23 -3.83 -3.63 -17.55
CA THR A 23 -4.96 -2.98 -16.84
C THR A 23 -4.57 -2.42 -15.48
N LEU A 24 -3.31 -2.59 -15.05
CA LEU A 24 -2.87 -2.23 -13.71
C LEU A 24 -3.12 -0.75 -13.40
N ASP A 25 -2.88 0.14 -14.36
CA ASP A 25 -3.05 1.58 -14.16
C ASP A 25 -4.51 1.95 -13.86
N ASP A 26 -5.44 1.55 -14.74
CA ASP A 26 -6.88 1.71 -14.51
C ASP A 26 -7.36 1.08 -13.19
N ASP A 27 -6.84 -0.12 -12.88
CA ASP A 27 -7.22 -0.86 -11.67
C ASP A 27 -6.68 -0.17 -10.41
N PHE A 28 -5.50 0.43 -10.49
CA PHE A 28 -4.91 1.21 -9.41
C PHE A 28 -5.62 2.55 -9.21
N GLU A 29 -6.05 3.23 -10.26
CA GLU A 29 -6.86 4.45 -10.16
C GLU A 29 -8.23 4.18 -9.51
N LYS A 30 -8.87 3.05 -9.84
CA LYS A 30 -10.08 2.60 -9.13
C LYS A 30 -9.79 2.31 -7.66
N PHE A 31 -8.65 1.68 -7.37
CA PHE A 31 -8.23 1.41 -6.01
C PHE A 31 -8.02 2.70 -5.20
N LYS A 32 -7.37 3.73 -5.76
CA LYS A 32 -7.23 5.05 -5.11
C LYS A 32 -8.59 5.66 -4.75
N LYS A 33 -9.59 5.56 -5.63
CA LYS A 33 -10.97 6.03 -5.33
C LYS A 33 -11.59 5.33 -4.12
N ILE A 34 -11.31 4.03 -3.95
CA ILE A 34 -11.74 3.29 -2.74
C ILE A 34 -11.02 3.84 -1.51
N LEU A 35 -9.72 4.09 -1.60
CA LEU A 35 -8.94 4.64 -0.48
C LEU A 35 -9.38 6.04 -0.07
N ILE A 36 -9.98 6.81 -0.97
CA ILE A 36 -10.57 8.12 -0.62
C ILE A 36 -11.73 7.95 0.36
N ILE A 37 -12.53 6.90 0.18
CA ILE A 37 -13.75 6.65 0.97
C ILE A 37 -13.43 5.81 2.21
N ALA A 38 -12.56 4.82 2.07
CA ALA A 38 -12.21 3.85 3.10
C ALA A 38 -10.69 3.62 3.10
N PRO A 39 -9.89 4.53 3.68
CA PRO A 39 -8.42 4.46 3.65
C PRO A 39 -7.86 3.30 4.46
N THR A 40 -8.57 2.79 5.46
CA THR A 40 -8.24 1.53 6.17
C THR A 40 -9.02 0.33 5.63
N GLY A 41 -9.83 0.55 4.59
CA GLY A 41 -10.64 -0.45 3.92
C GLY A 41 -11.81 -1.00 4.72
N VAL A 42 -12.49 -1.97 4.09
CA VAL A 42 -13.64 -2.69 4.66
C VAL A 42 -13.49 -4.19 4.37
N GLY A 43 -13.64 -5.01 5.40
CA GLY A 43 -13.58 -6.47 5.31
C GLY A 43 -12.18 -7.06 5.08
N LYS A 44 -12.14 -8.34 4.69
CA LYS A 44 -10.91 -9.17 4.65
C LYS A 44 -9.85 -8.77 3.62
N ASN A 45 -10.14 -7.79 2.77
CA ASN A 45 -9.20 -7.33 1.74
C ASN A 45 -8.18 -6.35 2.31
N PHE A 46 -8.38 -5.83 3.52
CA PHE A 46 -7.48 -4.88 4.17
C PHE A 46 -7.08 -5.42 5.53
N VAL A 47 -5.80 -5.31 5.84
CA VAL A 47 -5.22 -5.72 7.11
C VAL A 47 -4.34 -4.59 7.60
N ILE A 48 -4.64 -4.05 8.78
CA ILE A 48 -3.76 -3.09 9.45
C ILE A 48 -2.62 -3.90 10.06
N ILE A 49 -1.40 -3.67 9.58
CA ILE A 49 -0.20 -4.39 10.04
C ILE A 49 0.62 -3.58 11.05
N TYR A 50 0.36 -2.27 11.15
CA TYR A 50 0.87 -1.39 12.19
C TYR A 50 -0.12 -0.24 12.43
N SER A 51 -0.30 0.15 13.68
CA SER A 51 -1.16 1.27 14.07
C SER A 51 -0.56 2.01 15.26
N SER A 52 -0.11 3.23 15.03
CA SER A 52 0.35 4.14 16.08
C SER A 52 0.11 5.57 15.60
N PRO A 53 -0.71 6.39 16.30
CA PRO A 53 -0.96 7.75 15.87
C PRO A 53 0.35 8.52 15.58
N PRO A 54 0.43 9.25 14.46
CA PRO A 54 -0.63 9.57 13.50
C PRO A 54 -0.75 8.60 12.31
N ILE A 55 -0.03 7.46 12.32
CA ILE A 55 0.12 6.58 11.16
C ILE A 55 -0.54 5.21 11.33
N LYS A 56 -1.07 4.68 10.23
CA LYS A 56 -1.44 3.26 10.08
C LYS A 56 -0.76 2.69 8.85
N ILE A 57 -0.12 1.54 8.98
CA ILE A 57 0.37 0.79 7.82
C ILE A 57 -0.68 -0.27 7.49
N VAL A 58 -1.16 -0.22 6.24
CA VAL A 58 -2.24 -1.08 5.76
C VAL A 58 -1.74 -1.93 4.61
N LYS A 59 -2.04 -3.22 4.69
CA LYS A 59 -1.85 -4.21 3.64
C LYS A 59 -3.18 -4.46 2.95
N ALA A 60 -3.29 -4.10 1.68
CA ALA A 60 -4.51 -4.28 0.89
C ALA A 60 -4.33 -5.32 -0.22
N ARG A 61 -5.41 -6.07 -0.47
CA ARG A 61 -5.59 -6.93 -1.64
C ARG A 61 -6.27 -6.11 -2.73
N MET A 62 -5.55 -5.85 -3.82
CA MET A 62 -6.11 -5.22 -5.01
C MET A 62 -6.33 -6.28 -6.09
N ALA A 63 -7.58 -6.42 -6.53
CA ALA A 63 -7.89 -7.24 -7.69
C ALA A 63 -7.40 -6.53 -8.95
N CYS A 64 -6.69 -7.25 -9.82
CA CYS A 64 -6.28 -6.75 -11.13
C CYS A 64 -6.94 -7.63 -12.19
N ARG A 65 -7.60 -7.01 -13.17
CA ARG A 65 -8.37 -7.75 -14.18
C ARG A 65 -7.48 -8.67 -15.01
N ALA A 66 -6.26 -8.22 -15.32
CA ALA A 66 -5.26 -8.99 -16.04
C ALA A 66 -4.71 -10.20 -15.26
N LEU A 67 -5.03 -10.35 -13.96
CA LEU A 67 -4.51 -11.40 -13.10
C LEU A 67 -5.44 -12.62 -12.94
N HIS A 68 -6.56 -12.71 -13.67
CA HIS A 68 -7.45 -13.89 -13.73
C HIS A 68 -7.65 -14.62 -12.37
N GLY A 69 -8.05 -13.89 -11.32
CA GLY A 69 -8.32 -14.44 -9.98
C GLY A 69 -7.18 -14.26 -8.96
N TRP A 70 -6.00 -13.86 -9.43
CA TRP A 70 -4.88 -13.49 -8.58
C TRP A 70 -4.92 -11.99 -8.23
N SER A 71 -4.21 -11.59 -7.19
CA SER A 71 -4.27 -10.22 -6.65
C SER A 71 -2.89 -9.64 -6.40
N LEU A 72 -2.78 -8.34 -6.62
CA LEU A 72 -1.65 -7.56 -6.15
C LEU A 72 -1.83 -7.21 -4.68
N ARG A 73 -0.72 -7.13 -3.96
CA ARG A 73 -0.66 -6.67 -2.59
C ARG A 73 -0.04 -5.29 -2.62
N ILE A 74 -0.69 -4.37 -1.93
CA ILE A 74 -0.23 -2.99 -1.78
C ILE A 74 -0.03 -2.75 -0.30
N ILE A 75 1.13 -2.24 0.05
CA ILE A 75 1.44 -1.73 1.38
C ILE A 75 1.48 -0.21 1.29
N TYR A 76 0.75 0.47 2.17
CA TYR A 76 0.76 1.92 2.24
C TYR A 76 0.64 2.42 3.67
N ALA A 77 1.18 3.61 3.91
CA ALA A 77 0.94 4.39 5.10
C ALA A 77 -0.30 5.26 4.91
N TYR A 78 -1.13 5.34 5.94
CA TYR A 78 -2.23 6.29 6.04
C TYR A 78 -2.01 7.21 7.24
N PHE A 79 -1.95 8.51 6.97
CA PHE A 79 -1.82 9.57 7.97
C PHE A 79 -3.19 10.19 8.24
N GLU A 80 -3.78 9.86 9.39
CA GLU A 80 -5.19 10.18 9.67
C GLU A 80 -5.44 11.70 9.73
N GLN A 81 -4.50 12.44 10.31
CA GLN A 81 -4.63 13.89 10.50
C GLN A 81 -4.66 14.67 9.18
N ASN A 82 -3.87 14.22 8.19
CA ASN A 82 -3.68 14.95 6.94
C ASN A 82 -4.40 14.30 5.75
N GLN A 83 -5.11 13.20 5.99
CA GLN A 83 -5.72 12.35 4.95
C GLN A 83 -4.74 12.00 3.81
N LYS A 84 -3.46 11.82 4.16
CA LYS A 84 -2.38 11.48 3.23
C LYS A 84 -2.20 9.96 3.19
N ILE A 85 -1.98 9.45 1.98
CA ILE A 85 -1.60 8.06 1.73
C ILE A 85 -0.26 8.04 1.02
N GLU A 86 0.68 7.25 1.53
CA GLU A 86 1.98 7.06 0.90
C GLU A 86 2.20 5.57 0.60
N PHE A 87 2.35 5.24 -0.68
CA PHE A 87 2.54 3.88 -1.15
C PHE A 87 3.99 3.41 -0.93
N ILE A 88 4.16 2.28 -0.23
CA ILE A 88 5.46 1.79 0.23
C ILE A 88 5.94 0.60 -0.61
N GLU A 89 5.05 -0.33 -0.92
CA GLU A 89 5.39 -1.56 -1.64
C GLU A 89 4.21 -2.07 -2.47
N MET A 90 4.50 -2.59 -3.67
CA MET A 90 3.57 -3.37 -4.49
C MET A 90 4.20 -4.68 -4.94
N TYR A 91 3.48 -5.78 -4.77
CA TYR A 91 3.94 -7.08 -5.28
C TYR A 91 2.80 -7.99 -5.72
N PHE A 92 3.13 -8.93 -6.61
CA PHE A 92 2.23 -10.02 -6.99
C PHE A 92 2.32 -11.15 -5.97
N LYS A 93 1.18 -11.59 -5.41
CA LYS A 93 1.17 -12.63 -4.37
C LYS A 93 1.75 -13.98 -4.81
N GLY A 94 1.77 -14.26 -6.12
CA GLY A 94 2.42 -15.45 -6.68
C GLY A 94 3.94 -15.34 -6.81
N GLU A 95 4.50 -14.12 -6.79
CA GLU A 95 5.96 -13.88 -6.82
C GLU A 95 6.54 -13.71 -5.41
N LYS A 96 5.76 -13.18 -4.45
CA LYS A 96 6.19 -12.93 -3.07
C LYS A 96 5.06 -13.21 -2.08
N GLU A 97 5.41 -13.84 -0.96
CA GLU A 97 4.42 -14.21 0.05
C GLU A 97 4.03 -13.05 0.97
N ASN A 98 5.03 -12.37 1.53
CA ASN A 98 4.86 -11.36 2.58
C ASN A 98 5.43 -10.00 2.16
N GLU A 99 5.02 -8.96 2.89
CA GLU A 99 5.56 -7.61 2.79
C GLU A 99 7.04 -7.54 3.20
N ASP A 100 7.73 -6.51 2.71
CA ASP A 100 9.09 -6.16 3.13
C ASP A 100 9.05 -5.49 4.51
N ARG A 101 9.21 -6.30 5.56
CA ARG A 101 9.14 -5.84 6.96
C ARG A 101 10.27 -4.90 7.32
N GLU A 102 11.46 -5.10 6.78
CA GLU A 102 12.58 -4.19 7.03
C GLU A 102 12.33 -2.84 6.36
N ARG A 103 11.81 -2.80 5.12
CA ARG A 103 11.41 -1.54 4.47
C ARG A 103 10.35 -0.79 5.29
N ILE A 104 9.35 -1.49 5.83
CA ILE A 104 8.33 -0.86 6.68
C ILE A 104 8.97 -0.29 7.96
N LYS A 105 9.89 -1.03 8.58
CA LYS A 105 10.59 -0.60 9.78
C LYS A 105 11.46 0.63 9.53
N GLU A 106 12.23 0.64 8.45
CA GLU A 106 13.04 1.79 8.01
C GLU A 106 12.15 2.99 7.69
N TYR A 107 11.06 2.75 6.97
CA TYR A 107 10.06 3.77 6.69
C TYR A 107 9.53 4.42 7.97
N LEU A 108 9.07 3.62 8.95
CA LEU A 108 8.57 4.12 10.23
C LEU A 108 9.63 4.88 11.04
N LYS A 109 10.90 4.44 11.00
CA LYS A 109 12.02 5.18 11.62
C LYS A 109 12.19 6.56 11.00
N ASN A 110 12.14 6.65 9.67
CA ASN A 110 12.30 7.92 8.95
C ASN A 110 11.13 8.88 9.18
N GLN A 111 9.96 8.39 9.57
CA GLN A 111 8.82 9.22 9.98
C GLN A 111 8.96 9.77 11.42
N ASN A 112 10.12 9.61 12.07
CA ASN A 112 10.38 10.00 13.48
C ASN A 112 9.41 9.38 14.49
N LEU A 113 8.88 8.17 14.21
CA LEU A 113 7.95 7.47 15.11
C LEU A 113 8.63 6.58 16.15
N THR A 114 9.95 6.66 16.27
CA THR A 114 10.72 5.96 17.31
C THR A 114 10.81 6.81 18.57
N HIS A 115 9.73 6.86 19.35
CA HIS A 115 9.82 7.26 20.76
C HIS A 115 8.87 6.49 21.68
N HIS A 116 8.62 5.21 21.41
CA HIS A 116 8.09 4.30 22.42
C HIS A 116 8.88 2.99 22.40
N PRO A 117 9.73 2.73 23.40
CA PRO A 117 10.38 1.43 23.57
C PRO A 117 9.33 0.37 23.91
N ILE A 118 9.57 -0.84 23.40
CA ILE A 118 8.87 -2.08 23.76
C ILE A 118 9.20 -2.44 25.20
#